data_AF-A0A251ZZI6-F1
#
_entry.id   AF-A0A251ZZI6-F1
#
_cell.length_a   1.000
_cell.length_b   1.000
_cell.length_c   1.000
_cell.angle_alpha   90.00
_cell.angle_beta   90.00
_cell.angle_gamma   90.00
#
_symmetry.space_group_name_H-M   'P 1'
#
loop_
_entity.id
_entity.type
_entity.pdbx_description
1 polymer ?
#
loop_
_entity_poly.entity_id
_entity_poly.type
_entity_poly.pdbx_seq_one_letter_code
_entity_poly.pdbx_strand_id
1 'polypeptide(L)' 'GKQLGNPAKLAATVLQLVASDMPPPQLLLGSDALRLVRDRLSRMEREIEGWEELTLSTDG' A
#
# COMPACT_ATOMS: atom_id res chain seq x y z
N GLY A 1 13.48 -16.08 -15.96
CA GLY A 1 12.85 -14.86 -15.40
C GLY A 1 13.75 -14.31 -14.32
N LYS A 2 14.12 -13.03 -14.37
CA LYS A 2 14.97 -12.40 -13.37
C LYS A 2 14.09 -12.10 -12.16
N GLN A 3 14.16 -12.96 -11.14
CA GLN A 3 13.43 -12.77 -9.90
C GLN A 3 13.81 -11.40 -9.33
N LEU A 4 12.85 -10.46 -9.33
CA LEU A 4 13.00 -9.03 -9.00
C LEU A 4 13.19 -8.79 -7.50
N GLY A 5 13.86 -9.70 -6.80
CA GLY A 5 14.16 -9.59 -5.39
C GLY A 5 15.61 -10.01 -5.17
N ASN A 6 16.46 -9.08 -4.73
CA ASN A 6 17.74 -9.45 -4.16
C ASN A 6 17.47 -9.90 -2.71
N PRO A 7 17.62 -11.19 -2.37
CA PRO A 7 17.31 -11.70 -1.04
C PRO A 7 18.14 -11.02 0.06
N ALA A 8 19.36 -10.57 -0.24
CA ALA A 8 20.17 -9.81 0.69
C ALA A 8 19.59 -8.41 0.98
N LYS A 9 19.01 -7.74 -0.04
CA LYS A 9 18.31 -6.46 0.16
C LYS A 9 17.03 -6.64 0.97
N LEU A 10 16.32 -7.74 0.76
CA LEU A 10 15.11 -8.08 1.50
C LEU A 10 15.42 -8.30 2.99
N ALA A 11 16.47 -9.07 3.30
CA ALA A 11 16.90 -9.28 4.68
C ALA A 11 17.25 -7.96 5.39
N ALA A 12 17.96 -7.05 4.70
CA ALA A 12 18.30 -5.74 5.25
C ALA A 12 17.05 -4.87 5.54
N THR A 13 16.07 -4.85 4.63
CA THR A 13 14.80 -4.12 4.85
C THR A 13 14.01 -4.69 6.03
N VAL A 14 13.98 -6.01 6.20
CA VAL A 14 13.31 -6.64 7.33
C VAL A 14 14.01 -6.32 8.65
N LEU A 15 15.34 -6.33 8.69
CA LEU A 15 16.09 -5.94 9.90
C LEU A 15 15.87 -4.47 10.28
N GLN A 16 15.80 -3.57 9.30
CA GLN A 16 15.45 -2.16 9.54
C GLN A 16 14.02 -1.99 10.05
N LEU A 17 13.08 -2.79 9.52
CA LEU A 17 11.69 -2.77 9.97
C LEU A 17 11.55 -3.25 11.42
N VAL A 18 12.22 -4.34 11.79
CA VAL A 18 12.21 -4.88 13.16
C VAL A 18 12.85 -3.90 14.16
N ALA A 19 13.81 -3.09 13.69
CA ALA A 19 14.44 -2.03 14.48
C ALA A 19 13.65 -0.70 14.49
N SER A 20 12.51 -0.61 13.81
CA SER A 20 11.67 0.60 13.78
C SER A 20 10.76 0.64 15.01
N ASP A 21 10.72 1.79 15.68
CA ASP A 21 9.80 2.03 16.80
C ASP A 21 8.32 2.02 16.37
N MET A 22 8.06 2.22 15.08
CA MET A 22 6.72 2.16 14.48
C MET A 22 6.76 1.37 13.17
N PRO A 23 6.69 0.03 13.24
CA PRO A 23 6.66 -0.77 12.02
C PRO A 23 5.29 -0.62 11.32
N PRO A 24 5.24 -0.46 9.98
CA PRO A 24 4.00 -0.56 9.24
C PRO A 24 3.29 -1.90 9.48
N PRO A 25 1.95 -1.91 9.60
CA PRO A 25 1.18 -3.14 9.78
C PRO A 25 1.22 -4.05 8.54
N GLN A 26 1.54 -3.51 7.37
CA GLN A 26 1.73 -4.26 6.13
C GLN A 26 3.01 -3.80 5.43
N LEU A 27 3.94 -4.73 5.23
CA LEU A 27 5.16 -4.50 4.47
C LEU A 27 4.94 -4.82 2.99
N LEU A 28 5.16 -3.85 2.10
CA LEU A 28 5.16 -4.06 0.66
C LEU A 28 6.59 -4.28 0.17
N LEU A 29 6.81 -5.40 -0.54
CA LEU A 29 8.12 -5.81 -1.03
C LEU A 29 8.21 -5.67 -2.55
N GLY A 30 9.05 -4.74 -2.99
CA GLY A 30 9.30 -4.49 -4.41
C GLY A 30 8.34 -3.48 -5.05
N SER A 31 8.77 -2.93 -6.19
CA SER A 31 8.05 -1.87 -6.92
C SER A 31 6.71 -2.34 -7.48
N ASP A 32 6.59 -3.61 -7.87
CA ASP A 32 5.34 -4.15 -8.42
C ASP A 32 4.24 -4.25 -7.36
N ALA A 33 4.58 -4.71 -6.16
CA ALA A 33 3.64 -4.75 -5.03
C ALA A 33 3.20 -3.33 -4.65
N LEU A 34 4.14 -2.38 -4.60
CA LEU A 34 3.82 -0.97 -4.33
C LEU A 34 2.88 -0.39 -5.39
N ARG A 35 3.15 -0.63 -6.67
CA ARG A 35 2.32 -0.15 -7.78
C ARG A 35 0.91 -0.73 -7.72
N LEU A 36 0.78 -2.04 -7.50
CA LEU A 36 -0.53 -2.71 -7.42
C LEU A 36 -1.39 -2.14 -6.29
N VAL A 37 -0.81 -1.90 -5.11
CA VAL A 37 -1.54 -1.35 -3.97
C VAL A 37 -1.95 0.10 -4.24
N ARG A 38 -1.06 0.93 -4.80
CA ARG A 38 -1.39 2.31 -5.18
C ARG A 38 -2.52 2.37 -6.19
N ASP A 39 -2.49 1.52 -7.21
CA ASP A 39 -3.54 1.46 -8.23
C ASP A 39 -4.89 1.04 -7.61
N ARG A 40 -4.87 0.13 -6.62
CA ARG A 40 -6.08 -0.27 -5.89
C ARG A 40 -6.66 0.85 -5.05
N LEU A 41 -5.82 1.53 -4.26
CA LEU A 41 -6.26 2.65 -3.41
C LEU A 41 -6.87 3.76 -4.26
N SER A 42 -6.20 4.13 -5.36
CA SER A 42 -6.69 5.17 -6.26
C SER A 42 -8.03 4.82 -6.93
N ARG A 43 -8.31 3.52 -7.19
CA ARG A 43 -9.64 3.10 -7.65
C ARG A 43 -10.70 3.27 -6.56
N MET A 44 -10.40 2.85 -5.34
CA MET A 44 -11.32 2.98 -4.20
C MET A 44 -11.61 4.45 -3.89
N GLU A 45 -10.61 5.33 -3.93
CA GLU A 45 -10.78 6.78 -3.76
C GLU A 45 -11.75 7.35 -4.80
N ARG A 46 -11.56 7.04 -6.09
CA ARG A 46 -12.48 7.49 -7.14
C ARG A 46 -13.90 6.98 -6.97
N GLU A 47 -14.06 5.74 -6.50
CA GLU A 47 -15.38 5.20 -6.19
C GLU A 47 -16.03 6.01 -5.07
N ILE A 48 -15.31 6.29 -3.98
CA ILE A 48 -15.80 7.10 -2.86
C ILE A 48 -16.20 8.50 -3.34
N GLU A 49 -15.34 9.18 -4.09
CA GLU A 49 -15.62 10.51 -4.66
C GLU A 49 -16.91 10.49 -5.51
N GLY A 50 -17.10 9.43 -6.30
CA GLY A 50 -18.30 9.27 -7.14
C GLY A 50 -19.61 9.13 -6.36
N TRP A 51 -19.55 8.71 -5.08
CA TRP A 51 -20.71 8.56 -4.20
C TRP A 51 -20.74 9.58 -3.07
N GLU A 52 -19.80 10.53 -3.03
CA GLU A 52 -19.65 11.47 -1.91
C GLU A 52 -20.90 12.33 -1.72
N GLU A 53 -21.38 12.96 -2.79
CA GLU A 53 -22.59 13.80 -2.75
C GLU A 53 -23.82 13.01 -2.28
N LEU A 54 -24.01 11.79 -2.78
CA LEU A 54 -25.10 10.92 -2.35
C LEU A 54 -24.96 10.50 -0.88
N THR A 55 -23.74 10.16 -0.45
CA THR A 55 -23.46 9.76 0.94
C THR A 55 -23.80 10.91 1.90
N LEU A 56 -23.34 12.13 1.56
CA LEU A 56 -23.62 13.34 2.34
C LEU A 56 -25.08 13.79 2.24
N SER A 57 -25.80 13.45 1.16
CA SER A 57 -27.24 13.78 1.03
C SER A 57 -28.13 13.07 2.06
N THR A 58 -27.59 12.06 2.74
CA THR A 58 -28.28 11.36 3.84
C THR A 58 -28.04 12.00 5.21
N ASP A 59 -27.14 12.99 5.28
CA ASP A 59 -26.98 13.84 6.47
C ASP A 59 -28.10 14.91 6.49
N GLY A 60 -28.70 15.12 7.66
CA GLY A 60 -29.94 15.88 7.86
C GLY A 60 -29.83 17.40 7.80
#